data_AF-A0A6B3E9P7-F1
#
_entry.id   AF-A0A6B3E9P7-F1
#
_cell.length_a   1.000
_cell.length_b   1.000
_cell.length_c   1.000
_cell.angle_alpha   90.00
_cell.angle_beta   90.00
_cell.angle_gamma   90.00
#
_symmetry.space_group_name_H-M   'P 1'
#
loop_
_entity.id
_entity.type
_entity.pdbx_description
1 polymer ?
#
loop_
_entity_poly.entity_id
_entity_poly.type
_entity_poly.pdbx_seq_one_letter_code
_entity_poly.pdbx_strand_id
1 'polypeptide(L)'
;RVFVNGPVQIQALGTGDLDYGYIGPGAMWLPASGKARIVAIDTLTYADRVIAKPGITSIQGLKGRKVGVPEGTSGEMVLRLALKKAGMTMDDIQKVVMDAPTIVAAFSSGRI
;
A
#
# COMPACT_ATOMS: atom_id res chain seq x y z
N ARG A 1 -0.23 -21.02 -0.98
CA ARG A 1 0.00 -19.98 0.05
C ARG A 1 -0.61 -18.68 -0.47
N VAL A 2 -1.18 -17.84 0.40
CA VAL A 2 -1.73 -16.53 0.01
C VAL A 2 -0.67 -15.47 0.25
N PHE A 3 -0.31 -14.71 -0.79
CA PHE A 3 0.64 -13.60 -0.69
C PHE A 3 -0.14 -12.29 -0.69
N VAL A 4 -0.10 -11.56 0.42
CA VAL A 4 -0.95 -10.38 0.63
C VAL A 4 -0.28 -9.05 0.27
N ASN A 5 1.02 -9.04 -0.05
CA ASN A 5 1.76 -7.84 -0.46
C ASN A 5 3.04 -8.16 -1.25
N GLY A 6 3.62 -7.14 -1.88
CA GLY A 6 4.84 -7.26 -2.68
C GLY A 6 6.08 -7.71 -1.89
N PRO A 7 6.41 -7.10 -0.73
CA PRO A 7 7.55 -7.54 0.08
C PRO A 7 7.59 -9.03 0.42
N VAL A 8 6.45 -9.60 0.81
CA VAL A 8 6.35 -11.05 1.11
C VAL A 8 6.56 -11.89 -0.16
N GLN A 9 6.06 -11.44 -1.32
CA GLN A 9 6.33 -12.14 -2.58
C GLN A 9 7.82 -12.13 -2.94
N ILE A 10 8.52 -11.00 -2.78
CA ILE A 10 9.96 -10.93 -3.04
C ILE A 10 10.74 -11.82 -2.08
N GLN A 11 10.34 -11.91 -0.80
CA GLN A 11 10.95 -12.84 0.15
C GLN A 11 10.78 -14.30 -0.32
N ALA A 12 9.59 -14.66 -0.81
CA ALA A 12 9.29 -16.00 -1.32
C ALA A 12 10.04 -16.34 -2.62
N LEU A 13 10.29 -15.35 -3.49
CA LEU A 13 11.21 -15.52 -4.63
C LEU A 13 12.62 -15.90 -4.16
N GLY A 14 13.10 -15.23 -3.10
CA GLY A 14 14.44 -15.46 -2.54
C GLY A 14 14.63 -16.83 -1.89
N THR A 15 13.56 -17.44 -1.37
CA THR A 15 13.58 -18.79 -0.76
C THR A 15 13.26 -19.91 -1.75
N GLY A 16 12.87 -19.57 -2.99
CA GLY A 16 12.39 -20.55 -3.97
C GLY A 16 10.97 -21.06 -3.70
N ASP A 17 10.20 -20.41 -2.81
CA ASP A 17 8.80 -20.72 -2.56
C ASP A 17 7.85 -20.13 -3.63
N LEU A 18 8.38 -19.28 -4.52
CA LEU A 18 7.67 -18.60 -5.59
C LEU A 18 8.59 -18.45 -6.81
N ASP A 19 8.07 -18.73 -8.01
CA ASP A 19 8.82 -18.56 -9.27
C ASP A 19 8.62 -17.16 -9.88
N TYR A 20 7.38 -16.66 -9.83
CA TYR A 20 6.99 -15.34 -10.36
C TYR A 20 6.11 -14.61 -9.34
N GLY A 21 6.48 -13.35 -9.06
CA GLY A 21 5.70 -12.46 -8.20
C GLY A 21 4.99 -11.38 -9.00
N TYR A 22 3.77 -11.05 -8.59
CA TYR A 22 3.03 -9.89 -9.03
C TYR A 22 3.13 -8.79 -7.97
N ILE A 23 3.88 -7.72 -8.28
CA ILE A 23 4.11 -6.62 -7.35
C ILE A 23 3.56 -5.30 -7.91
N GLY A 24 3.02 -4.47 -7.02
CA GLY A 24 2.64 -3.10 -7.35
C GLY A 24 3.84 -2.14 -7.35
N PRO A 25 3.66 -0.93 -7.90
CA PRO A 25 4.72 0.08 -8.03
C PRO A 25 5.39 0.47 -6.70
N GLY A 26 4.66 0.43 -5.58
CA GLY A 26 5.22 0.74 -4.26
C GLY A 26 6.31 -0.23 -3.78
N ALA A 27 6.38 -1.44 -4.35
CA ALA A 27 7.40 -2.44 -4.02
C ALA A 27 8.57 -2.47 -5.02
N MET A 28 8.58 -1.61 -6.05
CA MET A 28 9.57 -1.64 -7.14
C MET A 28 11.00 -1.34 -6.69
N TRP A 29 11.18 -0.75 -5.51
CA TRP A 29 12.51 -0.54 -4.91
C TRP A 29 13.22 -1.88 -4.62
N LEU A 30 12.49 -2.98 -4.43
CA LEU A 30 13.06 -4.30 -4.18
C LEU A 30 13.77 -4.85 -5.43
N PRO A 31 13.13 -4.93 -6.62
CA PRO A 31 13.84 -5.19 -7.86
C PRO A 31 14.96 -4.18 -8.14
N ALA A 32 14.73 -2.89 -7.92
CA ALA A 32 15.74 -1.85 -8.16
C ALA A 32 16.99 -2.00 -7.28
N SER A 33 16.86 -2.64 -6.10
CA SER A 33 17.97 -2.97 -5.20
C SER A 33 18.58 -4.36 -5.46
N GLY A 34 18.23 -5.00 -6.58
CA GLY A 34 18.79 -6.29 -6.98
C GLY A 34 18.18 -7.51 -6.27
N LYS A 35 17.09 -7.33 -5.49
CA LYS A 35 16.43 -8.44 -4.78
C LYS A 35 15.51 -9.28 -5.66
N ALA A 36 15.17 -8.79 -6.84
CA ALA A 36 14.41 -9.51 -7.87
C ALA A 36 14.68 -8.90 -9.24
N ARG A 37 14.24 -9.57 -10.30
CA ARG A 37 14.29 -9.04 -11.68
C ARG A 37 12.88 -8.83 -12.20
N ILE A 38 12.66 -7.70 -12.88
CA ILE A 38 11.43 -7.46 -13.63
C ILE A 38 11.55 -8.16 -14.97
N VAL A 39 10.57 -9.00 -15.30
CA VAL A 39 10.55 -9.78 -16.55
C VAL A 39 9.47 -9.33 -17.51
N ALA A 40 8.40 -8.71 -17.01
CA ALA A 40 7.28 -8.20 -17.80
C ALA A 40 6.51 -7.11 -17.03
N ILE A 41 5.79 -6.28 -17.78
CA ILE A 41 4.73 -5.42 -17.23
C ILE A 41 3.42 -6.18 -17.40
N ASP A 42 2.74 -6.47 -16.30
CA ASP A 42 1.48 -7.24 -16.33
C ASP A 42 0.26 -6.35 -16.59
N THR A 43 0.12 -5.24 -15.86
CA THR A 43 -1.05 -4.35 -16.00
C THR A 43 -0.71 -2.90 -15.62
N LEU A 44 -1.32 -1.95 -16.34
CA LEU A 44 -1.37 -0.53 -15.98
C LEU A 44 -2.82 -0.17 -15.66
N THR A 45 -3.07 0.30 -14.43
CA THR A 45 -4.42 0.60 -13.96
C THR A 45 -4.41 1.71 -12.91
N TYR A 46 -5.58 2.28 -12.66
CA TYR A 46 -5.84 3.19 -11.55
C TYR A 46 -6.63 2.45 -10.47
N ALA A 47 -6.14 1.32 -9.96
CA ALA A 47 -6.88 0.52 -8.98
C ALA A 47 -6.75 1.04 -7.54
N ASP A 48 -5.63 1.67 -7.18
CA ASP A 48 -5.40 2.13 -5.81
C ASP A 48 -6.26 3.36 -5.46
N ARG A 49 -6.82 3.37 -4.25
CA ARG A 49 -7.66 4.46 -3.74
C ARG A 49 -7.36 4.76 -2.28
N VAL A 50 -7.48 6.03 -1.91
CA VAL A 50 -7.66 6.46 -0.52
C VAL A 50 -9.15 6.55 -0.27
N ILE A 51 -9.64 5.84 0.74
CA ILE A 51 -11.06 5.80 1.10
C ILE A 51 -11.18 6.33 2.53
N ALA A 52 -12.20 7.13 2.79
CA ALA A 52 -12.46 7.70 4.10
C ALA A 52 -13.92 7.52 4.51
N LYS A 53 -14.19 7.65 5.81
CA LYS A 53 -15.56 7.60 6.35
C LYS A 53 -16.40 8.78 5.85
N PRO A 54 -17.74 8.64 5.85
CA PRO A 54 -18.65 9.77 5.59
C PRO A 54 -18.27 11.00 6.42
N GLY A 55 -18.35 12.17 5.79
CA GLY A 55 -17.94 13.45 6.40
C GLY A 55 -16.47 13.83 6.18
N ILE A 56 -15.61 12.92 5.74
CA ILE A 56 -14.24 13.24 5.30
C ILE A 56 -14.25 13.34 3.77
N THR A 57 -14.24 14.56 3.25
CA THR A 57 -14.39 14.85 1.81
C THR A 57 -13.11 15.36 1.14
N SER A 58 -12.02 15.49 1.90
CA SER A 58 -10.71 15.93 1.41
C SER A 58 -9.58 15.18 2.11
N ILE A 59 -8.40 15.19 1.50
CA ILE A 59 -7.19 14.59 2.09
C ILE A 59 -6.81 15.33 3.39
N GLN A 60 -7.01 16.65 3.44
CA GLN A 60 -6.79 17.47 4.65
C GLN A 60 -7.66 17.01 5.82
N GLY A 61 -8.84 16.46 5.56
CA GLY A 61 -9.70 15.87 6.60
C GLY A 61 -9.12 14.64 7.29
N LEU A 62 -8.02 14.07 6.77
CA LEU A 62 -7.29 12.97 7.40
C LEU A 62 -6.36 13.43 8.52
N LYS A 63 -6.11 14.75 8.67
CA LYS A 63 -5.16 15.25 9.68
C LYS A 63 -5.55 14.80 11.09
N GLY A 64 -4.60 14.17 11.79
CA GLY A 64 -4.77 13.59 13.12
C GLY A 64 -5.65 12.33 13.18
N ARG A 65 -6.14 11.81 12.04
CA ARG A 65 -7.00 10.61 11.99
C ARG A 65 -6.17 9.34 11.89
N LYS A 66 -6.73 8.23 12.36
CA LYS A 66 -6.20 6.89 12.11
C LYS A 66 -6.37 6.53 10.64
N VAL A 67 -5.29 6.12 10.00
CA VAL A 67 -5.30 5.68 8.61
C VAL A 67 -4.61 4.32 8.54
N GLY A 68 -5.33 3.30 8.05
CA GLY A 68 -4.76 1.99 7.77
C GLY A 68 -3.84 2.07 6.56
N VAL A 69 -2.61 1.56 6.68
CA VAL A 69 -1.59 1.66 5.63
C VAL A 69 -0.99 0.29 5.32
N PRO A 70 -1.12 -0.20 4.08
CA PRO A 70 -0.46 -1.42 3.62
C PRO A 70 0.98 -1.06 3.22
N GLU A 71 1.87 -1.08 4.21
CA GLU A 71 3.26 -0.61 4.08
C GLU A 71 4.04 -1.35 2.98
N GLY A 72 4.83 -0.60 2.22
CA GLY A 72 5.65 -1.13 1.11
C GLY A 72 4.84 -1.55 -0.13
N THR A 73 3.56 -1.18 -0.22
CA THR A 73 2.69 -1.51 -1.35
C THR A 73 2.29 -0.27 -2.17
N SER A 74 1.60 -0.49 -3.29
CA SER A 74 0.99 0.59 -4.08
C SER A 74 -0.04 1.42 -3.29
N GLY A 75 -0.69 0.82 -2.29
CA GLY A 75 -1.60 1.53 -1.40
C GLY A 75 -0.90 2.57 -0.52
N GLU A 76 0.29 2.27 0.02
CA GLU A 76 1.09 3.29 0.71
C GLU A 76 1.57 4.38 -0.28
N MET A 77 1.99 3.97 -1.48
CA MET A 77 2.42 4.91 -2.51
C MET A 77 1.32 5.91 -2.87
N VAL A 78 0.09 5.44 -3.13
CA VAL A 78 -1.03 6.34 -3.49
C VAL A 78 -1.39 7.28 -2.34
N LEU A 79 -1.32 6.80 -1.08
CA LEU A 79 -1.56 7.64 0.10
C LEU A 79 -0.53 8.76 0.21
N ARG A 80 0.77 8.44 0.08
CA ARG A 80 1.84 9.44 0.11
C ARG A 80 1.68 10.48 -1.00
N LEU A 81 1.31 10.06 -2.21
CA LEU A 81 1.05 10.97 -3.33
C LEU A 81 -0.16 11.87 -3.06
N ALA A 82 -1.23 11.33 -2.49
CA ALA A 82 -2.42 12.10 -2.13
C ALA A 82 -2.11 13.14 -1.04
N LEU A 83 -1.40 12.76 0.02
CA LEU A 83 -0.95 13.65 1.09
C LEU A 83 -0.04 14.76 0.53
N LYS A 84 0.96 14.41 -0.28
CA LYS A 84 1.85 15.38 -0.92
C LYS A 84 1.08 16.39 -1.75
N LYS A 85 0.11 15.95 -2.55
CA LYS A 85 -0.75 16.84 -3.36
C LYS A 85 -1.58 17.80 -2.49
N ALA A 86 -1.91 17.40 -1.27
CA ALA A 86 -2.62 18.21 -0.28
C ALA A 86 -1.70 19.09 0.60
N GLY A 87 -0.37 19.05 0.38
CA GLY A 87 0.60 19.75 1.22
C GLY A 87 0.83 19.11 2.59
N MET A 88 0.53 17.81 2.72
CA MET A 88 0.63 17.04 3.96
C MET A 88 1.71 15.96 3.87
N THR A 89 2.11 15.43 5.03
CA THR A 89 3.01 14.27 5.13
C THR A 89 2.35 13.12 5.90
N MET A 90 3.05 12.00 5.98
CA MET A 90 2.62 10.88 6.83
C MET A 90 2.60 11.26 8.32
N ASP A 91 3.29 12.32 8.74
CA ASP A 91 3.33 12.78 10.12
C ASP A 91 2.06 13.56 10.50
N ASP A 92 1.30 14.05 9.51
CA ASP A 92 0.00 14.67 9.74
C ASP A 92 -1.09 13.65 10.08
N ILE A 93 -0.85 12.34 9.97
CA ILE A 93 -1.83 11.28 10.21
C ILE A 93 -1.38 10.30 11.30
N GLN A 94 -2.33 9.61 11.93
CA GLN A 94 -2.02 8.47 12.80
C GLN A 94 -1.93 7.20 11.94
N LYS A 95 -0.75 6.93 11.38
CA LYS A 95 -0.49 5.73 10.58
C LYS A 95 -0.68 4.45 11.42
N VAL A 96 -1.54 3.54 10.94
CA VAL A 96 -1.71 2.19 11.51
C VAL A 96 -1.34 1.16 10.44
N VAL A 97 -0.21 0.48 10.62
CA VAL A 97 0.26 -0.53 9.65
C VAL A 97 -0.57 -1.79 9.75
N MET A 98 -1.12 -2.25 8.63
CA MET A 98 -1.83 -3.53 8.52
C MET A 98 -1.92 -3.96 7.05
N ASP A 99 -2.14 -5.25 6.77
CA ASP A 99 -2.33 -5.74 5.40
C ASP A 99 -3.67 -5.29 4.79
N ALA A 100 -3.79 -5.36 3.46
CA ALA A 100 -4.97 -4.86 2.76
C ALA A 100 -6.29 -5.53 3.20
N PRO A 101 -6.37 -6.87 3.37
CA PRO A 101 -7.57 -7.50 3.92
C PRO A 101 -7.95 -6.97 5.31
N THR A 102 -6.97 -6.75 6.19
CA THR A 102 -7.19 -6.20 7.53
C THR A 102 -7.66 -4.75 7.48
N ILE A 103 -7.17 -3.93 6.52
CA ILE A 103 -7.68 -2.57 6.30
C ILE A 103 -9.17 -2.60 6.01
N VAL A 104 -9.62 -3.48 5.09
CA VAL A 104 -11.04 -3.59 4.76
C VAL A 104 -11.86 -3.91 6.01
N ALA A 105 -11.45 -4.92 6.78
CA ALA A 105 -12.14 -5.29 8.02
C ALA A 105 -12.13 -4.16 9.08
N ALA A 106 -11.01 -3.47 9.25
CA ALA A 106 -10.87 -2.36 10.20
C ALA A 106 -11.70 -1.14 9.81
N PHE A 107 -11.73 -0.80 8.51
CA PHE A 107 -12.53 0.29 7.97
C PHE A 107 -14.03 0.02 8.11
N SER A 108 -14.48 -1.17 7.69
CA SER A 108 -15.87 -1.59 7.81
C SER A 108 -16.37 -1.68 9.26
N SER A 109 -15.49 -2.00 10.22
CA SER A 109 -15.81 -2.01 11.66
C SER A 109 -15.64 -0.66 12.37
N GLY A 110 -15.27 0.39 11.63
CA GLY A 110 -15.10 1.73 12.18
C GLY A 110 -13.86 1.94 13.06
N ARG A 111 -12.92 0.98 13.08
CA ARG A 111 -11.68 1.04 13.88
C ARG A 111 -10.63 1.99 13.28
N ILE A 112 -10.69 2.19 11.96
CA ILE A 112 -9.98 3.23 11.20
C ILE A 112 -11.01 4.00 10.39
#